data_AF-A0A7X6SLA3-F1
#
_entry.id   AF-A0A7X6SLA3-F1
#
_cell.length_a   1.000
_cell.length_b   1.000
_cell.length_c   1.000
_cell.angle_alpha   90.00
_cell.angle_beta   90.00
_cell.angle_gamma   90.00
#
_symmetry.space_group_name_H-M   'P 1'
#
loop_
_entity.id
_entity.type
_entity.pdbx_description
1 polymer ?
#
loop_
_entity_poly.entity_id
_entity_poly.type
_entity_poly.pdbx_seq_one_letter_code
_entity_poly.pdbx_strand_id
1 'polypeptide(L)'
;MLDYVVIAVVLGVFVTALAARRRGRAAKNGRARTVSIDVTGDGVSRALGDGRIERATWAQLTLVEVICTPVKTADGATSFMLLGESSDAGCLVPLGVGLESRVLVELTRLPGFRLERLTDAQSHKAPHRETVWERPAGSA
;
A
#
# COMPACT_ATOMS: atom_id res chain seq x y z
N MET A 1 -21.04 44.71 18.45
CA MET A 1 -21.83 43.46 18.68
C MET A 1 -21.92 42.63 17.41
N LEU A 2 -22.19 43.24 16.25
CA LEU A 2 -22.22 42.56 14.94
C LEU A 2 -20.88 41.85 14.60
N ASP A 3 -19.75 42.46 14.92
CA ASP A 3 -18.41 41.92 14.58
C ASP A 3 -18.09 40.60 15.30
N TYR A 4 -18.53 40.45 16.56
CA TYR A 4 -18.34 39.23 17.33
C TYR A 4 -19.19 38.06 16.81
N VAL A 5 -20.40 38.35 16.31
CA VAL A 5 -21.28 37.33 15.71
C VAL A 5 -20.68 36.83 14.40
N VAL A 6 -20.17 37.72 13.55
CA VAL A 6 -19.50 37.35 12.29
C VAL A 6 -18.25 36.50 12.55
N ILE A 7 -17.42 36.89 13.51
CA ILE A 7 -16.20 36.14 13.89
C ILE A 7 -16.56 34.74 14.42
N ALA A 8 -17.57 34.61 15.27
CA ALA A 8 -18.00 33.33 15.82
C ALA A 8 -18.53 32.37 14.74
N VAL A 9 -19.28 32.88 13.76
CA VAL A 9 -19.80 32.08 12.63
C VAL A 9 -18.65 31.58 11.74
N VAL A 10 -17.69 32.45 11.40
CA VAL A 10 -16.52 32.06 10.58
C VAL A 10 -15.66 31.00 11.27
N LEU A 11 -15.39 31.16 12.58
CA LEU A 11 -14.68 30.17 13.37
C LEU A 11 -15.44 28.84 13.45
N GLY A 12 -16.76 28.88 13.64
CA GLY A 12 -17.61 27.67 13.65
C GLY A 12 -17.59 26.92 12.31
N VAL A 13 -17.68 27.65 11.19
CA VAL A 13 -17.59 27.07 9.84
C VAL A 13 -16.19 26.50 9.55
N PHE A 14 -15.13 27.19 9.99
CA PHE A 14 -13.76 26.72 9.80
C PHE A 14 -13.48 25.44 10.62
N VAL A 15 -13.92 25.38 11.87
CA VAL A 15 -13.77 24.19 12.74
C VAL A 15 -14.58 23.01 12.21
N THR A 16 -15.83 23.24 11.76
CA THR A 16 -16.66 22.18 11.17
C THR A 16 -16.07 21.66 9.85
N ALA A 17 -15.53 22.53 9.00
CA ALA A 17 -14.81 22.15 7.78
C ALA A 17 -13.53 21.35 8.08
N LEU A 18 -12.75 21.75 9.10
CA LEU A 18 -11.59 20.97 9.56
C LEU A 18 -12.01 19.60 10.10
N ALA A 19 -13.06 19.53 10.91
CA ALA A 19 -13.58 18.28 11.46
C ALA A 19 -14.16 17.36 10.36
N ALA A 20 -14.81 17.93 9.33
CA ALA A 20 -15.30 17.18 8.18
C ALA A 20 -14.15 16.67 7.30
N ARG A 21 -13.10 17.47 7.07
CA ARG A 21 -11.88 17.03 6.37
C ARG A 21 -11.15 15.94 7.15
N ARG A 22 -11.05 16.06 8.48
CA ARG A 22 -10.48 15.02 9.36
C ARG A 22 -11.30 13.73 9.31
N ARG A 23 -12.63 13.82 9.38
CA ARG A 23 -13.54 12.66 9.25
C ARG A 23 -13.43 12.00 7.87
N GLY A 24 -13.35 12.78 6.79
CA GLY A 24 -13.14 12.27 5.44
C GLY A 24 -11.78 11.59 5.26
N ARG A 25 -10.71 12.14 5.84
CA ARG A 25 -9.38 11.53 5.86
C ARG A 25 -9.37 10.24 6.69
N ALA A 26 -9.98 10.24 7.88
CA ALA A 26 -10.07 9.08 8.75
C ALA A 26 -10.90 7.95 8.12
N ALA A 27 -12.02 8.28 7.46
CA ALA A 27 -12.83 7.31 6.73
C ALA A 27 -12.06 6.74 5.52
N LYS A 28 -11.38 7.57 4.71
CA LYS A 28 -10.52 7.10 3.62
C LYS A 28 -9.38 6.21 4.11
N ASN A 29 -8.77 6.56 5.24
CA ASN A 29 -7.73 5.74 5.87
C ASN A 29 -8.29 4.40 6.36
N GLY A 30 -9.46 4.38 7.00
CA GLY A 30 -10.11 3.14 7.43
C GLY A 30 -10.40 2.17 6.27
N ARG A 31 -10.82 2.70 5.12
CA ARG A 31 -11.11 1.91 3.91
C ARG A 31 -9.87 1.27 3.27
N ALA A 32 -8.73 1.96 3.31
CA ALA A 32 -7.48 1.49 2.72
C ALA A 32 -6.60 0.67 3.68
N ARG A 33 -7.08 0.45 4.92
CA ARG A 33 -6.36 -0.34 5.93
C ARG A 33 -6.40 -1.81 5.56
N THR A 34 -5.26 -2.47 5.64
CA THR A 34 -5.13 -3.92 5.57
C THR A 34 -5.79 -4.56 6.78
N VAL A 35 -6.74 -5.45 6.53
CA VAL A 35 -7.40 -6.28 7.54
C VAL A 35 -6.65 -7.60 7.67
N SER A 36 -6.31 -8.21 6.54
CA SER A 36 -5.54 -9.46 6.51
C SER A 36 -4.69 -9.55 5.24
N ILE A 37 -3.59 -10.29 5.36
CA ILE A 37 -2.83 -10.83 4.23
C ILE A 37 -2.80 -12.34 4.41
N ASP A 38 -3.26 -13.06 3.38
CA ASP A 38 -3.21 -14.50 3.33
C ASP A 38 -2.29 -14.95 2.19
N VAL A 39 -1.37 -15.86 2.53
CA VAL A 39 -0.35 -16.38 1.61
C VAL A 39 -0.55 -17.88 1.50
N THR A 40 -0.79 -18.33 0.27
CA THR A 40 -1.05 -19.72 -0.08
C THR A 40 -0.03 -20.20 -1.12
N GLY A 41 -0.07 -21.49 -1.45
CA GLY A 41 0.74 -22.03 -2.54
C GLY A 41 0.42 -21.45 -3.91
N ASP A 42 -0.78 -20.89 -4.10
CA ASP A 42 -1.22 -20.35 -5.40
C ASP A 42 -0.92 -18.85 -5.55
N GLY A 43 -0.87 -18.12 -4.44
CA GLY A 43 -0.74 -16.67 -4.48
C GLY A 43 -0.87 -16.00 -3.11
N VAL A 44 -1.05 -14.69 -3.16
CA VAL A 44 -1.34 -13.84 -2.02
C VAL A 44 -2.65 -13.10 -2.24
N SER A 45 -3.38 -12.90 -1.14
CA SER A 45 -4.55 -12.04 -1.10
C SER A 45 -4.48 -11.07 0.06
N ARG A 46 -4.97 -9.85 -0.17
CA ARG A 46 -5.07 -8.81 0.85
C ARG A 46 -6.51 -8.34 0.95
N ALA A 47 -7.08 -8.42 2.14
CA ALA A 47 -8.39 -7.84 2.44
C ALA A 47 -8.24 -6.44 3.02
N LEU A 48 -9.07 -5.52 2.56
CA LEU A 48 -9.09 -4.12 2.98
C LEU A 48 -10.29 -3.81 3.88
N GLY A 49 -10.20 -2.73 4.65
CA GLY A 49 -11.24 -2.32 5.59
C GLY A 49 -12.58 -1.94 4.96
N ASP A 50 -12.63 -1.76 3.63
CA ASP A 50 -13.86 -1.56 2.88
C ASP A 50 -14.39 -2.80 2.16
N GLY A 51 -13.83 -3.99 2.46
CA GLY A 51 -14.24 -5.27 1.91
C GLY A 51 -13.64 -5.58 0.53
N ARG A 52 -12.86 -4.67 -0.07
CA ARG A 52 -12.10 -4.98 -1.28
C ARG A 52 -11.05 -6.06 -1.00
N ILE A 53 -10.83 -6.91 -2.00
CA ILE A 53 -9.80 -7.94 -1.97
C ILE A 53 -8.87 -7.72 -3.16
N GLU A 54 -7.59 -7.50 -2.87
CA GLU A 54 -6.50 -7.47 -3.85
C GLU A 54 -5.87 -8.87 -3.90
N ARG A 55 -5.50 -9.35 -5.10
CA ARG A 55 -4.90 -10.68 -5.28
C ARG A 55 -3.79 -10.65 -6.31
N ALA A 56 -2.81 -11.51 -6.11
CA ALA A 56 -1.80 -11.86 -7.10
C ALA A 56 -1.47 -13.34 -6.98
N THR A 57 -1.43 -14.04 -8.10
CA THR A 57 -1.06 -15.44 -8.24
C THR A 57 0.40 -15.54 -8.65
N TRP A 58 1.12 -16.52 -8.10
CA TRP A 58 2.54 -16.69 -8.41
C TRP A 58 2.77 -17.06 -9.88
N ALA A 59 1.82 -17.79 -10.47
CA ALA A 59 1.86 -18.19 -11.87
C ALA A 59 1.71 -17.00 -12.84
N GLN A 60 0.91 -15.98 -12.49
CA GLN A 60 0.64 -14.82 -13.36
C GLN A 60 1.46 -13.59 -12.99
N LEU A 61 2.27 -13.64 -11.92
CA LEU A 61 3.09 -12.51 -11.49
C LEU A 61 4.09 -12.11 -12.59
N THR A 62 3.99 -10.90 -13.11
CA THR A 62 4.86 -10.37 -14.17
C THR A 62 5.94 -9.45 -13.64
N LEU A 63 5.67 -8.75 -12.54
CA LEU A 63 6.60 -7.81 -11.92
C LEU A 63 6.41 -7.72 -10.41
N VAL A 64 7.48 -7.31 -9.74
CA VAL A 64 7.46 -6.83 -8.36
C VAL A 64 8.09 -5.45 -8.32
N GLU A 65 7.37 -4.50 -7.76
CA GLU A 65 7.85 -3.13 -7.55
C GLU A 65 7.85 -2.77 -6.08
N VAL A 66 8.80 -1.92 -5.70
CA VAL A 66 8.78 -1.23 -4.41
C VAL A 66 8.34 0.22 -4.63
N ILE A 67 7.40 0.68 -3.82
CA ILE A 67 6.83 2.04 -3.85
C ILE A 67 7.05 2.67 -2.48
N CYS A 68 7.84 3.74 -2.41
CA CYS A 68 8.06 4.53 -1.19
C CYS A 68 7.25 5.83 -1.24
N THR A 69 6.52 6.10 -0.17
CA THR A 69 5.59 7.23 -0.03
C THR A 69 6.04 8.16 1.10
N PRO A 70 5.86 9.49 0.96
CA PRO A 70 6.31 10.45 1.96
C PRO A 70 5.42 10.49 3.21
N VAL A 71 4.29 9.77 3.19
CA VAL A 71 3.30 9.77 4.26
C VAL A 71 2.97 8.34 4.66
N LYS A 72 2.78 8.11 5.96
CA LYS A 72 2.29 6.82 6.45
C LYS A 72 0.89 6.54 5.90
N THR A 73 0.68 5.31 5.47
CA THR A 73 -0.64 4.81 5.09
C THR A 73 -1.47 4.44 6.30
N ALA A 74 -2.68 3.95 6.04
CA ALA A 74 -3.58 3.41 7.05
C ALA A 74 -2.95 2.26 7.89
N ASP A 75 -1.99 1.55 7.31
CA ASP A 75 -1.27 0.45 7.96
C ASP A 75 -0.04 0.91 8.75
N GLY A 76 0.27 2.21 8.71
CA GLY A 76 1.49 2.77 9.31
C GLY A 76 2.74 2.61 8.44
N ALA A 77 2.66 1.88 7.33
CA ALA A 77 3.73 1.70 6.37
C ALA A 77 3.99 2.95 5.54
N THR A 78 5.28 3.21 5.25
CA THR A 78 5.74 4.24 4.31
C THR A 78 6.23 3.65 2.98
N SER A 79 6.31 2.33 2.87
CA SER A 79 6.68 1.62 1.64
C SER A 79 5.77 0.42 1.39
N PHE A 80 5.60 0.06 0.12
CA PHE A 80 4.78 -1.04 -0.35
C PHE A 80 5.54 -1.85 -1.37
N MET A 81 5.21 -3.12 -1.43
CA MET A 81 5.51 -3.96 -2.57
C MET A 81 4.25 -4.13 -3.40
N LEU A 82 4.31 -3.82 -4.69
CA LEU A 82 3.25 -4.17 -5.65
C LEU A 82 3.63 -5.47 -6.34
N LEU A 83 2.75 -6.46 -6.21
CA LEU A 83 2.81 -7.72 -6.93
C LEU A 83 1.89 -7.61 -8.15
N GLY A 84 2.47 -7.32 -9.31
CA GLY A 84 1.73 -7.04 -10.53
C GLY A 84 1.52 -8.28 -11.39
N GLU A 85 0.28 -8.56 -11.76
CA GLU A 85 -0.06 -9.54 -12.82
C GLU A 85 -0.22 -8.82 -14.16
N SER A 86 -0.81 -7.63 -14.16
CA SER A 86 -1.00 -6.76 -15.32
C SER A 86 -1.04 -5.28 -14.90
N SER A 87 -1.33 -4.36 -15.83
CA SER A 87 -1.49 -2.92 -15.54
C SER A 87 -2.57 -2.62 -14.50
N ASP A 88 -3.62 -3.44 -14.45
CA ASP A 88 -4.84 -3.18 -13.67
C ASP A 88 -5.09 -4.23 -12.58
N ALA A 89 -4.25 -5.26 -12.49
CA ALA A 89 -4.38 -6.35 -11.52
C ALA A 89 -3.10 -6.56 -10.73
N GLY A 90 -3.25 -6.66 -9.41
CA GLY A 90 -2.15 -6.97 -8.51
C GLY A 90 -2.55 -6.92 -7.04
N CYS A 91 -1.55 -7.15 -6.19
CA CYS A 91 -1.68 -7.10 -4.74
C CYS A 91 -0.64 -6.15 -4.14
N LEU A 92 -1.08 -5.16 -3.38
CA LEU A 92 -0.18 -4.33 -2.59
C LEU A 92 0.10 -4.99 -1.25
N VAL A 93 1.36 -5.01 -0.84
CA VAL A 93 1.81 -5.57 0.45
C VAL A 93 2.55 -4.47 1.21
N PRO A 94 2.03 -4.01 2.36
CA PRO A 94 2.73 -3.03 3.20
C PRO A 94 4.06 -3.59 3.71
N LEU A 95 5.12 -2.79 3.64
CA LEU A 95 6.46 -3.15 4.12
C LEU A 95 6.81 -2.41 5.42
N GLY A 96 7.63 -3.05 6.25
CA GLY A 96 8.11 -2.52 7.54
C GLY A 96 7.09 -2.57 8.66
N VAL A 97 6.01 -3.35 8.50
CA VAL A 97 4.91 -3.46 9.49
C VAL A 97 4.59 -4.91 9.90
N GLY A 98 5.40 -5.87 9.45
CA GLY A 98 5.30 -7.28 9.84
C GLY A 98 4.25 -8.09 9.06
N LEU A 99 3.67 -7.52 8.00
CA LEU A 99 2.68 -8.18 7.14
C LEU A 99 3.33 -8.89 5.94
N GLU A 100 4.56 -8.51 5.61
CA GLU A 100 5.26 -8.92 4.40
C GLU A 100 6.04 -10.24 4.52
N SER A 101 6.32 -10.72 5.74
CA SER A 101 7.32 -11.77 5.96
C SER A 101 7.04 -13.06 5.18
N ARG A 102 5.79 -13.52 5.15
CA ARG A 102 5.41 -14.72 4.38
C ARG A 102 5.49 -14.50 2.88
N VAL A 103 5.16 -13.30 2.41
CA VAL A 103 5.25 -12.95 0.99
C VAL A 103 6.71 -12.95 0.54
N LEU A 104 7.61 -12.38 1.34
CA LEU A 104 9.04 -12.37 1.04
C LEU A 104 9.61 -13.79 0.89
N VAL A 105 9.18 -14.74 1.73
CA VAL A 105 9.61 -16.14 1.62
C VAL A 105 9.19 -16.79 0.30
N GLU A 106 8.00 -16.49 -0.22
CA GLU A 106 7.58 -17.02 -1.52
C GLU A 106 8.33 -16.33 -2.67
N LEU A 107 8.58 -15.03 -2.57
CA LEU A 107 9.33 -14.31 -3.60
C LEU A 107 10.77 -14.78 -3.75
N THR A 108 11.45 -15.17 -2.67
CA THR A 108 12.81 -15.72 -2.77
C THR A 108 12.87 -17.06 -3.51
N ARG A 109 11.73 -17.72 -3.74
CA ARG A 109 11.62 -18.93 -4.58
C ARG A 109 11.46 -18.61 -6.06
N LEU A 110 11.15 -17.36 -6.42
CA LEU A 110 10.99 -16.97 -7.81
C LEU A 110 12.36 -16.92 -8.52
N PRO A 111 12.45 -17.46 -9.75
CA PRO A 111 13.69 -17.40 -10.53
C PRO A 111 14.18 -15.95 -10.71
N GLY A 112 15.44 -15.71 -10.35
CA GLY A 112 16.08 -14.41 -10.51
C GLY A 112 15.64 -13.32 -9.51
N PHE A 113 14.78 -13.64 -8.54
CA PHE A 113 14.44 -12.70 -7.47
C PHE A 113 15.64 -12.51 -6.54
N ARG A 114 15.91 -11.25 -6.18
CA ARG A 114 17.03 -10.85 -5.32
C ARG A 114 16.51 -9.98 -4.19
N LEU A 115 16.54 -10.51 -2.97
CA LEU A 115 16.07 -9.80 -1.78
C LEU A 115 16.80 -8.47 -1.57
N GLU A 116 18.08 -8.42 -1.94
CA GLU A 116 18.93 -7.24 -1.82
C GLU A 116 18.38 -6.06 -2.62
N ARG A 117 17.84 -6.31 -3.83
CA ARG A 117 17.23 -5.24 -4.65
C ARG A 117 15.98 -4.68 -3.99
N LEU A 118 15.18 -5.54 -3.37
CA LEU A 118 13.99 -5.11 -2.64
C LEU A 118 14.37 -4.23 -1.44
N THR A 119 15.36 -4.66 -0.65
CA THR A 119 15.82 -3.90 0.52
C THR A 119 16.47 -2.57 0.14
N ASP A 120 17.22 -2.54 -0.96
CA ASP A 120 17.84 -1.32 -1.50
C ASP A 120 16.77 -0.34 -1.97
N ALA A 121 15.81 -0.79 -2.80
CA ALA A 121 14.69 0.01 -3.25
C ALA A 121 13.84 0.57 -2.09
N GLN A 122 13.66 -0.22 -1.02
CA GLN A 122 12.95 0.22 0.19
C GLN A 122 13.69 1.34 0.95
N SER A 123 15.02 1.39 0.85
CA SER A 123 15.87 2.36 1.55
C SER A 123 15.92 3.73 0.87
N HIS A 124 15.37 3.84 -0.34
CA HIS A 124 15.33 5.10 -1.09
C HIS A 124 14.42 6.15 -0.44
N LYS A 125 14.80 7.42 -0.57
CA LYS A 125 14.01 8.55 -0.08
C LYS A 125 12.71 8.67 -0.89
N ALA A 126 11.59 8.73 -0.20
CA ALA A 126 10.30 8.98 -0.84
C ALA A 126 10.19 10.39 -1.49
N PRO A 127 9.42 10.54 -2.58
CA PRO A 127 8.73 9.48 -3.32
C PRO A 127 9.70 8.69 -4.22
N HIS A 128 9.58 7.36 -4.21
CA HIS A 128 10.37 6.47 -5.05
C HIS A 128 9.50 5.32 -5.56
N ARG A 129 9.77 4.83 -6.77
CA ARG A 129 9.18 3.61 -7.33
C ARG A 129 10.22 2.91 -8.18
N GLU A 130 10.39 1.62 -7.97
CA GLU A 130 11.38 0.82 -8.69
C GLU A 130 10.90 -0.62 -8.87
N THR A 131 11.09 -1.13 -10.08
CA THR A 131 10.89 -2.56 -10.38
C THR A 131 12.10 -3.34 -9.89
N VAL A 132 11.88 -4.22 -8.92
CA VAL A 132 12.94 -5.03 -8.28
C VAL A 132 13.02 -6.44 -8.85
N TRP A 133 11.96 -6.90 -9.51
CA TRP A 133 11.91 -8.15 -10.24
C TRP A 133 10.93 -8.06 -11.41
N GLU A 134 11.29 -8.71 -12.51
CA GLU A 134 10.42 -8.96 -13.65
C GLU A 134 10.54 -10.44 -13.99
N ARG A 135 9.45 -11.04 -14.48
CA ARG A 135 9.46 -12.44 -14.89
C ARG A 135 10.51 -12.64 -15.99
N PRO A 136 11.49 -13.53 -15.80
CA PRO A 136 12.46 -13.84 -16.85
C PRO A 136 11.75 -14.44 -18.06
N ALA A 137 12.10 -13.98 -19.25
CA ALA A 137 11.57 -14.54 -20.50
C ALA A 137 11.79 -16.06 -20.56
N GLY A 138 10.72 -16.83 -20.79
CA GLY A 138 10.77 -18.30 -20.85
C GLY A 138 10.40 -19.04 -19.55
N SER A 139 10.00 -18.33 -18.49
CA SER A 139 9.53 -18.94 -17.23
C SER A 139 8.00 -19.15 -17.28
N ALA A 140 7.55 -20.28 -17.83
CA ALA A 140 6.16 -20.72 -17.80
C ALA A 140 5.94 -21.76 -16.70
#